data_AF-A0A849QES3-F1
#
_entry.id   AF-A0A849QES3-F1
#
_cell.length_a   1.000
_cell.length_b   1.000
_cell.length_c   1.000
_cell.angle_alpha   90.00
_cell.angle_beta   90.00
_cell.angle_gamma   90.00
#
_symmetry.space_group_name_H-M   'P 1'
#
loop_
_entity.id
_entity.type
_entity.pdbx_description
1 polymer ?
#
loop_
_entity_poly.entity_id
_entity_poly.type
_entity_poly.pdbx_seq_one_letter_code
_entity_poly.pdbx_strand_id
1 'polypeptide(L)'
;MAEGERTNYVYEFTYSSGPGLREIFQCKYVRPDEALNRFQKILSLTQSPFDFKILVSDESTGEESSFQVKGNPEEMVGKFKVFLETSTGYTFAPTIEELADADFEDISYESMSNYDKVQMIIYASFKHGKFSSLDVAEIYESTFEEDLPKSTASTYLARMWNNGEAHLERHGNRSGYTYRLKTELPEVQSDIERAEEVLAAIQIRIGK
;
A
#
# COMPACT_ATOMS: atom_id res chain seq x y z
N MET A 1 -8.11 2.19 -35.51
CA MET A 1 -9.17 1.21 -35.16
C MET A 1 -8.55 0.29 -34.13
N ALA A 2 -8.93 0.44 -32.86
CA ALA A 2 -8.44 -0.40 -31.78
C ALA A 2 -9.54 -1.42 -31.48
N GLU A 3 -9.32 -2.68 -31.87
CA GLU A 3 -10.13 -3.80 -31.40
C GLU A 3 -9.88 -3.94 -29.90
N GLY A 4 -10.69 -3.23 -29.12
CA GLY A 4 -10.76 -3.41 -27.68
C GLY A 4 -11.25 -4.82 -27.38
N GLU A 5 -10.52 -5.50 -26.51
CA GLU A 5 -10.94 -6.74 -25.85
C GLU A 5 -12.32 -6.51 -25.23
N ARG A 6 -13.40 -6.84 -25.98
CA ARG A 6 -14.76 -6.83 -25.46
C ARG A 6 -14.85 -7.96 -24.47
N THR A 7 -14.91 -7.63 -23.19
CA THR A 7 -15.24 -8.60 -22.15
C THR A 7 -16.70 -9.01 -22.30
N ASN A 8 -17.06 -10.22 -21.89
CA ASN A 8 -18.46 -10.69 -21.90
C ASN A 8 -19.18 -10.38 -20.58
N TYR A 9 -18.62 -9.50 -19.76
CA TYR A 9 -19.18 -9.12 -18.47
C TYR A 9 -20.17 -7.98 -18.60
N VAL A 10 -21.32 -8.16 -17.94
CA VAL A 10 -22.36 -7.16 -17.76
C VAL A 10 -22.44 -6.83 -16.27
N TYR A 11 -22.26 -5.56 -15.94
CA TYR A 11 -22.30 -5.02 -14.58
C TYR A 11 -23.57 -4.20 -14.41
N GLU A 12 -24.39 -4.50 -13.43
CA GLU A 12 -25.57 -3.73 -13.07
C GLU A 12 -25.44 -3.22 -11.63
N PHE A 13 -25.44 -1.90 -11.48
CA PHE A 13 -25.37 -1.21 -10.21
C PHE A 13 -26.75 -0.63 -9.89
N THR A 14 -27.43 -1.22 -8.91
CA THR A 14 -28.69 -0.71 -8.38
C THR A 14 -28.44 0.02 -7.07
N TYR A 15 -28.86 1.26 -6.94
CA TYR A 15 -28.67 2.05 -5.72
C TYR A 15 -29.86 2.92 -5.35
N SER A 16 -29.95 3.26 -4.07
CA SER A 16 -31.03 4.11 -3.55
C SER A 16 -30.54 5.54 -3.36
N SER A 17 -30.96 6.45 -4.23
CA SER A 17 -30.58 7.87 -4.19
C SER A 17 -31.50 8.75 -3.32
N GLY A 18 -32.57 8.18 -2.77
CA GLY A 18 -33.50 8.88 -1.89
C GLY A 18 -34.66 7.99 -1.43
N PRO A 19 -35.53 8.49 -0.53
CA PRO A 19 -36.65 7.71 0.01
C PRO A 19 -37.63 7.31 -1.11
N GLY A 20 -37.59 6.04 -1.50
CA GLY A 20 -38.44 5.46 -2.55
C GLY A 20 -37.92 5.54 -3.98
N LEU A 21 -36.72 6.12 -4.20
CA LEU A 21 -36.09 6.23 -5.53
C LEU A 21 -34.94 5.24 -5.66
N ARG A 22 -35.05 4.34 -6.65
CA ARG A 22 -34.00 3.38 -7.03
C ARG A 22 -33.48 3.74 -8.41
N GLU A 23 -32.17 3.93 -8.50
CA GLU A 23 -31.46 4.11 -9.76
C GLU A 23 -30.79 2.80 -10.15
N ILE A 24 -30.80 2.49 -11.45
CA ILE A 24 -30.15 1.31 -12.01
C ILE A 24 -29.20 1.80 -13.09
N PHE A 25 -27.93 1.48 -12.94
CA PHE A 25 -26.89 1.81 -13.90
C PHE A 25 -26.26 0.52 -14.44
N GLN A 26 -26.31 0.33 -15.76
CA GLN A 26 -25.80 -0.88 -16.39
C GLN A 26 -24.60 -0.55 -17.29
N CYS A 27 -23.50 -1.28 -17.10
CA CYS A 27 -22.34 -1.26 -17.97
C CYS A 27 -22.19 -2.62 -18.65
N LYS A 28 -22.20 -2.63 -19.98
CA LYS A 28 -22.03 -3.86 -20.77
C LYS A 28 -20.67 -3.85 -21.46
N TYR A 29 -20.03 -5.00 -21.53
CA TYR A 29 -18.79 -5.23 -22.28
C TYR A 29 -17.61 -4.37 -21.80
N VAL A 30 -17.53 -4.12 -20.49
CA VAL A 30 -16.47 -3.32 -19.88
C VAL A 30 -15.48 -4.19 -19.09
N ARG A 31 -14.21 -3.78 -19.05
CA ARG A 31 -13.22 -4.46 -18.21
C ARG A 31 -13.51 -4.25 -16.73
N PRO A 32 -13.07 -5.17 -15.84
CA PRO A 32 -13.22 -5.01 -14.40
C PRO A 32 -12.71 -3.66 -13.87
N ASP A 33 -11.55 -3.15 -14.32
CA ASP A 33 -11.06 -1.80 -13.97
C ASP A 33 -11.99 -0.67 -14.37
N GLU A 34 -12.59 -0.78 -15.55
CA GLU A 34 -13.48 0.25 -16.04
C GLU A 34 -14.81 0.20 -15.28
N ALA A 35 -15.28 -0.99 -14.91
CA ALA A 35 -16.43 -1.15 -14.01
C ALA A 35 -16.15 -0.55 -12.62
N LEU A 36 -14.95 -0.76 -12.06
CA LEU A 36 -14.52 -0.22 -10.78
C LEU A 36 -14.45 1.33 -10.80
N ASN A 37 -13.83 1.91 -11.83
CA ASN A 37 -13.77 3.36 -12.01
C ASN A 37 -15.15 3.99 -12.16
N ARG A 38 -16.06 3.34 -12.90
CA ARG A 38 -17.45 3.82 -13.04
C ARG A 38 -18.18 3.75 -11.70
N PHE A 39 -17.97 2.70 -10.91
CA PHE A 39 -18.52 2.58 -9.58
C PHE A 39 -18.04 3.70 -8.64
N GLN A 40 -16.74 3.97 -8.59
CA GLN A 40 -16.16 5.10 -7.84
C GLN A 40 -16.77 6.45 -8.26
N LYS A 41 -16.99 6.64 -9.57
CA LYS A 41 -17.61 7.87 -10.08
C LYS A 41 -19.06 8.00 -9.66
N ILE A 42 -19.84 6.92 -9.63
CA ILE A 42 -21.23 6.92 -9.14
C ILE A 42 -21.23 7.24 -7.64
N LEU A 43 -20.34 6.63 -6.86
CA LEU A 43 -20.19 6.93 -5.44
C LEU A 43 -19.89 8.42 -5.20
N SER A 44 -18.95 9.00 -5.95
CA SER A 44 -18.57 10.41 -5.83
C SER A 44 -19.69 11.39 -6.21
N LEU A 45 -20.63 10.96 -7.05
CA LEU A 45 -21.78 11.77 -7.49
C LEU A 45 -23.00 11.63 -6.57
N THR A 46 -23.02 10.60 -5.71
CA THR A 46 -24.13 10.33 -4.80
C THR A 46 -23.84 10.91 -3.42
N GLN A 47 -24.67 11.84 -2.95
CA GLN A 47 -24.47 12.52 -1.66
C GLN A 47 -24.66 11.61 -0.44
N SER A 48 -25.37 10.49 -0.60
CA SER A 48 -25.67 9.55 0.50
C SER A 48 -26.09 8.19 -0.06
N PRO A 49 -25.16 7.33 -0.48
CA PRO A 49 -25.51 6.00 -0.97
C PRO A 49 -25.88 5.09 0.20
N PHE A 50 -27.17 4.88 0.41
CA PHE A 50 -27.65 4.06 1.54
C PHE A 50 -27.46 2.54 1.30
N ASP A 51 -27.52 2.11 0.04
CA ASP A 51 -27.43 0.69 -0.36
C ASP A 51 -27.07 0.55 -1.84
N PHE A 52 -26.02 -0.21 -2.16
CA PHE A 52 -25.73 -0.65 -3.52
C PHE A 52 -25.93 -2.15 -3.65
N LYS A 53 -26.63 -2.58 -4.71
CA LYS A 53 -26.65 -3.96 -5.18
C LYS A 53 -25.95 -3.99 -6.52
N ILE A 54 -24.88 -4.76 -6.58
CA ILE A 54 -24.06 -4.93 -7.77
C ILE A 54 -24.32 -6.34 -8.30
N LEU A 55 -24.58 -6.47 -9.59
CA LEU A 55 -24.78 -7.74 -10.26
C LEU A 55 -23.81 -7.83 -11.42
N VAL A 56 -23.04 -8.92 -11.45
CA VAL A 56 -22.05 -9.25 -12.47
C VAL A 56 -22.55 -10.50 -13.17
N SER A 57 -22.90 -10.37 -14.43
CA SER A 57 -23.27 -11.50 -15.28
C SER A 57 -22.19 -11.74 -16.32
N ASP A 58 -21.72 -12.98 -16.43
CA ASP A 58 -20.86 -13.42 -17.52
C ASP A 58 -21.74 -14.00 -18.63
N GLU A 59 -21.81 -13.33 -19.79
CA GLU A 59 -22.58 -13.82 -20.94
C GLU A 59 -21.98 -15.11 -21.57
N SER A 60 -20.72 -15.44 -21.28
CA SER A 60 -20.03 -16.63 -21.81
C SER A 60 -20.39 -17.89 -21.03
N THR A 61 -20.42 -17.79 -19.70
CA THR A 61 -20.73 -18.93 -18.81
C THR A 61 -22.19 -18.96 -18.39
N GLY A 62 -22.91 -17.84 -18.52
CA GLY A 62 -24.27 -17.67 -18.01
C GLY A 62 -24.34 -17.54 -16.49
N GLU A 63 -23.19 -17.35 -15.82
CA GLU A 63 -23.12 -17.20 -14.37
C GLU A 63 -23.43 -15.76 -13.97
N GLU A 64 -24.32 -15.63 -12.99
CA GLU A 64 -24.73 -14.34 -12.42
C GLU A 64 -24.34 -14.30 -10.95
N SER A 65 -23.46 -13.36 -10.59
CA SER A 65 -23.03 -13.11 -9.23
C SER A 65 -23.61 -11.78 -8.77
N SER A 66 -24.37 -11.77 -7.68
CA SER A 66 -24.90 -10.54 -7.09
C SER A 66 -24.30 -10.28 -5.71
N PHE A 67 -23.90 -9.05 -5.46
CA PHE A 67 -23.30 -8.59 -4.21
C PHE A 67 -23.99 -7.32 -3.72
N GLN A 68 -24.43 -7.31 -2.47
CA GLN A 68 -24.98 -6.10 -1.84
C GLN A 68 -23.93 -5.49 -0.93
N VAL A 69 -23.64 -4.20 -1.12
CA VAL A 69 -22.65 -3.46 -0.36
C VAL A 69 -23.29 -2.25 0.31
N LYS A 70 -22.94 -2.06 1.58
CA LYS A 70 -23.37 -0.97 2.47
C LYS A 70 -22.15 -0.48 3.24
N GLY A 71 -22.14 0.79 3.61
CA GLY A 71 -21.04 1.40 4.37
C GLY A 71 -20.54 2.69 3.73
N ASN A 72 -19.28 3.02 4.03
CA ASN A 72 -18.63 4.20 3.47
C ASN A 72 -18.22 3.96 2.00
N PRO A 73 -18.14 5.02 1.17
CA PRO A 73 -17.73 4.89 -0.23
C PRO A 73 -16.41 4.12 -0.43
N GLU A 74 -15.41 4.37 0.41
CA GLU A 74 -14.11 3.68 0.36
C GLU A 74 -14.24 2.18 0.64
N GLU A 75 -14.94 1.80 1.72
CA GLU A 75 -15.21 0.40 2.03
C GLU A 75 -16.01 -0.30 0.91
N MET A 76 -16.94 0.42 0.28
CA MET A 76 -17.73 -0.13 -0.82
C MET A 76 -16.85 -0.44 -2.04
N VAL A 77 -15.88 0.42 -2.35
CA VAL A 77 -14.92 0.23 -3.44
C VAL A 77 -14.03 -0.97 -3.16
N GLY A 78 -13.46 -1.07 -1.96
CA GLY A 78 -12.61 -2.21 -1.57
C GLY A 78 -13.36 -3.54 -1.66
N LYS A 79 -14.58 -3.61 -1.12
CA LYS A 79 -15.44 -4.81 -1.20
C LYS A 79 -15.81 -5.16 -2.65
N PHE A 80 -16.09 -4.15 -3.48
CA PHE A 80 -16.41 -4.38 -4.89
C PHE A 80 -15.19 -4.90 -5.67
N LYS A 81 -13.99 -4.38 -5.39
CA LYS A 81 -12.77 -4.88 -6.01
C LYS A 81 -12.53 -6.36 -5.70
N VAL A 82 -12.57 -6.75 -4.42
CA VAL A 82 -12.42 -8.17 -4.00
C VAL A 82 -13.47 -9.06 -4.68
N PHE A 83 -14.70 -8.55 -4.81
CA PHE A 83 -15.76 -9.27 -5.50
C PHE A 83 -15.47 -9.46 -7.00
N LEU A 84 -14.91 -8.45 -7.68
CA LEU A 84 -14.48 -8.55 -9.07
C LEU A 84 -13.34 -9.57 -9.23
N GLU A 85 -12.35 -9.57 -8.34
CA GLU A 85 -11.26 -10.54 -8.35
C GLU A 85 -11.77 -11.98 -8.21
N THR A 86 -12.74 -12.17 -7.31
CA THR A 86 -13.33 -13.49 -7.04
C THR A 86 -14.23 -13.97 -8.19
N SER A 87 -15.06 -13.08 -8.74
CA SER A 87 -16.07 -13.44 -9.75
C SER A 87 -15.51 -13.52 -11.16
N THR A 88 -14.52 -12.71 -11.50
CA THR A 88 -13.94 -12.64 -12.85
C THR A 88 -12.56 -13.25 -12.95
N GLY A 89 -11.94 -13.63 -11.83
CA GLY A 89 -10.54 -14.09 -11.77
C GLY A 89 -9.53 -13.01 -12.16
N TYR A 90 -9.98 -11.77 -12.31
CA TYR A 90 -9.16 -10.64 -12.73
C TYR A 90 -8.36 -10.12 -11.54
N THR A 91 -7.04 -10.21 -11.58
CA THR A 91 -6.17 -9.63 -10.57
C THR A 91 -5.95 -8.16 -10.89
N PHE A 92 -6.45 -7.26 -10.05
CA PHE A 92 -6.11 -5.84 -10.19
C PHE A 92 -4.68 -5.64 -9.70
N ALA A 93 -3.94 -4.75 -10.35
CA ALA A 93 -2.70 -4.25 -9.75
C ALA A 93 -3.04 -3.63 -8.39
N PRO A 94 -2.21 -3.83 -7.35
CA PRO A 94 -2.41 -3.15 -6.07
C PRO A 94 -2.36 -1.64 -6.32
N THR A 95 -3.45 -0.95 -6.00
CA THR A 95 -3.50 0.51 -6.06
C THR A 95 -2.85 1.05 -4.78
N ILE A 96 -2.14 2.17 -4.87
CA ILE A 96 -1.40 2.78 -3.74
C ILE A 96 -2.30 3.00 -2.51
N GLU A 97 -3.61 3.20 -2.73
CA GLU A 97 -4.61 3.38 -1.66
C GLU A 97 -5.01 2.07 -0.95
N GLU A 98 -4.87 0.89 -1.57
CA GLU A 98 -5.15 -0.41 -0.91
C GLU A 98 -3.99 -0.92 -0.06
N LEU A 99 -2.79 -0.36 -0.26
CA LEU A 99 -1.69 -0.50 0.68
C LEU A 99 -1.97 0.24 2.00
N ALA A 100 -2.93 1.16 2.03
CA ALA A 100 -3.23 1.99 3.19
C ALA A 100 -4.33 1.42 4.11
N ASP A 101 -5.25 0.58 3.61
CA ASP A 101 -6.45 0.15 4.38
C ASP A 101 -6.55 -1.36 4.65
N ALA A 102 -5.71 -2.19 4.04
CA ALA A 102 -5.73 -3.63 4.27
C ALA A 102 -4.75 -4.02 5.38
N ASP A 103 -5.10 -3.82 6.66
CA ASP A 103 -4.78 -4.70 7.82
C ASP A 103 -3.38 -5.40 7.85
N PHE A 104 -2.34 -4.79 7.27
CA PHE A 104 -1.00 -5.39 7.11
C PHE A 104 0.01 -4.80 8.10
N GLU A 105 -0.32 -3.69 8.76
CA GLU A 105 0.63 -2.93 9.56
C GLU A 105 0.47 -3.07 11.08
N ASP A 106 -0.61 -3.68 11.58
CA ASP A 106 -0.74 -3.90 13.04
C ASP A 106 0.19 -5.03 13.54
N ILE A 107 0.61 -5.95 12.66
CA ILE A 107 1.45 -7.10 13.04
C ILE A 107 2.94 -6.88 12.69
N SER A 108 3.25 -5.98 11.74
CA SER A 108 4.58 -5.96 11.11
C SER A 108 5.65 -5.25 11.95
N TYR A 109 5.42 -4.05 12.51
CA TYR A 109 6.47 -3.31 13.23
C TYR A 109 6.79 -3.90 14.61
N GLU A 110 5.80 -4.42 15.34
CA GLU A 110 6.02 -5.11 16.63
C GLU A 110 6.71 -6.47 16.43
N SER A 111 6.54 -7.09 15.26
CA SER A 111 7.22 -8.36 14.91
C SER A 111 8.56 -8.17 14.20
N MET A 112 8.90 -6.96 13.75
CA MET A 112 10.18 -6.67 13.09
C MET A 112 11.34 -6.77 14.07
N SER A 113 12.43 -7.37 13.62
CA SER A 113 13.64 -7.43 14.45
C SER A 113 14.27 -6.05 14.58
N ASN A 114 15.06 -5.85 15.65
CA ASN A 114 15.82 -4.60 15.83
C ASN A 114 16.74 -4.31 14.64
N TYR A 115 17.17 -5.33 13.90
CA TYR A 115 17.92 -5.17 12.67
C TYR A 115 17.05 -4.58 11.54
N ASP A 116 15.86 -5.13 11.31
CA ASP A 116 14.93 -4.65 10.28
C ASP A 116 14.47 -3.21 10.55
N LYS A 117 14.12 -2.91 11.82
CA LYS A 117 13.78 -1.56 12.28
C LYS A 117 14.92 -0.56 12.00
N VAL A 118 16.18 -0.96 12.23
CA VAL A 118 17.36 -0.13 11.93
C VAL A 118 17.56 0.05 10.43
N GLN A 119 17.39 -1.00 9.62
CA GLN A 119 17.45 -0.88 8.16
C GLN A 119 16.42 0.15 7.65
N MET A 120 15.18 0.04 8.12
CA MET A 120 14.10 0.93 7.73
C MET A 120 14.41 2.40 8.05
N ILE A 121 14.90 2.68 9.26
CA ILE A 121 15.35 4.04 9.63
C ILE A 121 16.47 4.52 8.73
N ILE A 122 17.43 3.66 8.40
CA ILE A 122 18.54 4.02 7.53
C ILE A 122 18.02 4.47 6.17
N TYR A 123 17.16 3.68 5.54
CA TYR A 123 16.62 3.98 4.22
C TYR A 123 15.75 5.26 4.22
N ALA A 124 14.84 5.40 5.18
CA ALA A 124 13.91 6.53 5.19
C ALA A 124 14.53 7.85 5.67
N SER A 125 15.43 7.80 6.67
CA SER A 125 15.94 9.02 7.33
C SER A 125 17.24 9.54 6.72
N PHE A 126 18.06 8.66 6.12
CA PHE A 126 19.42 9.02 5.70
C PHE A 126 19.61 9.03 4.17
N LYS A 127 18.57 9.43 3.43
CA LYS A 127 18.58 9.61 1.97
C LYS A 127 19.67 10.55 1.46
N HIS A 128 20.07 11.55 2.25
CA HIS A 128 21.06 12.54 1.84
C HIS A 128 22.11 12.73 2.93
N GLY A 129 23.37 12.46 2.56
CA GLY A 129 24.52 12.75 3.42
C GLY A 129 25.17 11.51 4.03
N LYS A 130 26.06 11.76 4.99
CA LYS A 130 26.79 10.74 5.74
C LYS A 130 26.24 10.68 7.15
N PHE A 131 26.17 9.48 7.71
CA PHE A 131 25.66 9.24 9.05
C PHE A 131 26.55 8.28 9.82
N SER A 132 26.55 8.38 11.13
CA SER A 132 27.31 7.53 12.03
C SER A 132 26.39 6.59 12.80
N SER A 133 26.98 5.63 13.53
CA SER A 133 26.22 4.77 14.43
C SER A 133 25.58 5.51 15.60
N LEU A 134 26.01 6.74 15.90
CA LEU A 134 25.36 7.59 16.89
C LEU A 134 24.05 8.15 16.34
N ASP A 135 24.09 8.73 15.13
CA ASP A 135 22.91 9.32 14.49
C ASP A 135 21.80 8.27 14.31
N VAL A 136 22.17 7.04 13.94
CA VAL A 136 21.20 5.94 13.80
C VAL A 136 20.55 5.56 15.12
N ALA A 137 21.31 5.55 16.23
CA ALA A 137 20.77 5.23 17.55
C ALA A 137 19.79 6.32 18.02
N GLU A 138 20.13 7.60 17.83
CA GLU A 138 19.27 8.71 18.23
C GLU A 138 17.95 8.72 17.44
N ILE A 139 17.98 8.49 16.13
CA ILE A 139 16.74 8.41 15.33
C ILE A 139 15.93 7.16 15.70
N TYR A 140 16.59 6.04 15.99
CA TYR A 140 15.90 4.83 16.44
C TYR A 140 15.14 5.04 17.74
N GLU A 141 15.80 5.59 18.74
CA GLU A 141 15.18 5.93 20.03
C GLU A 141 14.04 6.93 19.84
N SER A 142 14.21 7.93 18.98
CA SER A 142 13.16 8.91 18.70
C SER A 142 11.97 8.34 17.92
N THR A 143 12.16 7.27 17.13
CA THR A 143 11.13 6.73 16.23
C THR A 143 10.35 5.60 16.88
N PHE A 144 11.03 4.74 17.65
CA PHE A 144 10.41 3.55 18.26
C PHE A 144 10.28 3.66 19.78
N GLU A 145 10.78 4.73 20.41
CA GLU A 145 10.83 4.87 21.87
C GLU A 145 11.56 3.71 22.57
N GLU A 146 12.46 3.03 21.84
CA GLU A 146 13.25 1.87 22.26
C GLU A 146 14.74 2.23 22.31
N ASP A 147 15.45 1.84 23.38
CA ASP A 147 16.91 2.04 23.51
C ASP A 147 17.68 1.16 22.53
N LEU A 148 18.55 1.77 21.72
CA LEU A 148 19.45 1.05 20.83
C LEU A 148 20.90 1.42 21.13
N PRO A 149 21.65 0.54 21.82
CA PRO A 149 23.05 0.81 22.12
C PRO A 149 23.86 1.09 20.86
N LYS A 150 24.69 2.13 20.90
CA LYS A 150 25.60 2.51 19.79
C LYS A 150 26.43 1.33 19.25
N SER A 151 26.84 0.40 20.10
CA SER A 151 27.55 -0.82 19.71
C SER A 151 26.68 -1.75 18.84
N THR A 152 25.39 -1.84 19.14
CA THR A 152 24.39 -2.60 18.38
C THR A 152 24.15 -1.94 17.03
N ALA A 153 23.92 -0.63 17.00
CA ALA A 153 23.81 0.14 15.75
C ALA A 153 25.05 -0.02 14.86
N SER A 154 26.25 0.07 15.46
CA SER A 154 27.52 -0.16 14.73
C SER A 154 27.62 -1.57 14.16
N THR A 155 27.14 -2.58 14.89
CA THR A 155 27.11 -3.98 14.45
C THR A 155 26.16 -4.17 13.27
N TYR A 156 24.96 -3.58 13.33
CA TYR A 156 23.97 -3.67 12.26
C TYR A 156 24.42 -2.94 11.00
N LEU A 157 25.03 -1.75 11.12
CA LEU A 157 25.63 -1.05 9.98
C LEU A 157 26.76 -1.84 9.32
N ALA A 158 27.61 -2.49 10.12
CA ALA A 158 28.64 -3.37 9.61
C ALA A 158 28.05 -4.61 8.92
N ARG A 159 26.92 -5.15 9.39
CA ARG A 159 26.20 -6.25 8.74
C ARG A 159 25.58 -5.83 7.42
N MET A 160 24.85 -4.71 7.38
CA MET A 160 24.27 -4.16 6.15
C MET A 160 25.35 -3.88 5.09
N TRP A 161 26.50 -3.37 5.52
CA TRP A 161 27.63 -3.14 4.62
C TRP A 161 28.24 -4.45 4.08
N ASN A 162 28.28 -5.52 4.89
CA ASN A 162 28.89 -6.80 4.52
C ASN A 162 27.93 -7.78 3.81
N ASN A 163 26.61 -7.66 3.97
CA ASN A 163 25.61 -8.64 3.53
C ASN A 163 25.40 -8.75 2.00
N GLY A 164 26.38 -8.34 1.20
CA GLY A 164 26.40 -8.58 -0.24
C GLY A 164 25.63 -7.56 -1.09
N GLU A 165 24.67 -6.85 -0.51
CA GLU A 165 23.84 -5.85 -1.22
C GLU A 165 24.58 -4.52 -1.47
N ALA A 166 25.70 -4.26 -0.77
CA ALA A 166 26.55 -3.08 -0.98
C ALA A 166 25.80 -1.73 -1.05
N HIS A 167 24.61 -1.64 -0.43
CA HIS A 167 23.73 -0.47 -0.40
C HIS A 167 24.35 0.71 0.38
N LEU A 168 25.37 0.42 1.19
CA LEU A 168 26.10 1.41 1.98
C LEU A 168 27.55 1.58 1.49
N GLU A 169 28.00 2.82 1.44
CA GLU A 169 29.41 3.17 1.40
C GLU A 169 29.91 3.43 2.82
N ARG A 170 31.07 2.87 3.17
CA ARG A 170 31.70 3.09 4.48
C ARG A 170 32.95 3.95 4.33
N HIS A 171 33.02 5.03 5.10
CA HIS A 171 34.15 5.95 5.18
C HIS A 171 34.63 6.10 6.63
N GLY A 172 35.91 6.41 6.85
CA GLY A 172 36.46 6.75 8.17
C GLY A 172 37.40 5.69 8.76
N ASN A 173 37.75 5.86 10.04
CA ASN A 173 38.68 5.01 10.78
C ASN A 173 37.96 4.18 11.85
N ARG A 174 38.70 3.27 12.51
CA ARG A 174 38.17 2.35 13.54
C ARG A 174 37.39 3.04 14.68
N SER A 175 37.62 4.33 14.93
CA SER A 175 37.00 5.08 16.03
C SER A 175 35.76 5.87 15.61
N GLY A 176 35.44 5.94 14.32
CA GLY A 176 34.36 6.77 13.78
C GLY A 176 34.07 6.45 12.34
N TYR A 177 33.46 5.29 12.08
CA TYR A 177 32.93 4.98 10.77
C TYR A 177 31.68 5.82 10.49
N THR A 178 31.68 6.42 9.31
CA THR A 178 30.52 7.07 8.72
C THR A 178 30.07 6.27 7.51
N TYR A 179 28.77 6.19 7.33
CA TYR A 179 28.10 5.45 6.27
C TYR A 179 27.34 6.42 5.38
N ARG A 180 27.13 6.04 4.14
CA ARG A 180 26.30 6.76 3.18
C ARG A 180 25.50 5.76 2.36
N LEU A 181 24.22 6.03 2.15
CA LEU A 181 23.40 5.25 1.22
C LEU A 181 23.79 5.53 -0.23
N LYS A 182 23.90 4.46 -1.02
CA LYS A 182 24.07 4.54 -2.47
C LYS A 182 22.73 4.75 -3.15
N THR A 183 22.19 5.94 -3.01
CA THR A 183 20.93 6.33 -3.65
C THR A 183 21.00 6.32 -5.19
N GLU A 184 22.18 6.12 -5.77
CA GLU A 184 22.39 5.90 -7.19
C GLU A 184 21.99 4.50 -7.67
N LEU A 185 21.79 3.55 -6.76
CA LEU A 185 21.29 2.21 -7.09
C LEU A 185 19.74 2.22 -7.14
N PRO A 186 19.11 1.67 -8.18
CA PRO A 186 17.66 1.63 -8.30
C PRO A 186 17.01 0.75 -7.22
N GLU A 187 17.69 -0.30 -6.78
CA GLU A 187 17.24 -1.18 -5.68
C GLU A 187 17.13 -0.37 -4.38
N VAL A 188 18.14 0.44 -4.08
CA VAL A 188 18.16 1.34 -2.92
C VAL A 188 17.05 2.39 -2.99
N GLN A 189 16.73 2.92 -4.18
CA GLN A 189 15.63 3.87 -4.32
C GLN A 189 14.27 3.22 -3.99
N SER A 190 14.04 2.00 -4.48
CA SER A 190 12.83 1.26 -4.14
C SER A 190 12.73 0.96 -2.64
N ASP A 191 13.84 0.60 -1.99
CA ASP A 191 13.87 0.39 -0.53
C ASP A 191 13.65 1.69 0.26
N ILE A 192 14.14 2.84 -0.24
CA ILE A 192 13.88 4.16 0.37
C ILE A 192 12.40 4.50 0.29
N GLU A 193 11.78 4.38 -0.88
CA GLU A 193 10.35 4.68 -1.06
C GLU A 193 9.50 3.84 -0.11
N ARG A 194 9.77 2.53 -0.06
CA ARG A 194 9.07 1.60 0.85
C ARG A 194 9.29 1.94 2.32
N ALA A 195 10.52 2.30 2.70
CA ALA A 195 10.82 2.63 4.09
C ALA A 195 10.20 3.97 4.51
N GLU A 196 10.13 4.96 3.61
CA GLU A 196 9.49 6.26 3.85
C GLU A 196 7.97 6.09 4.07
N GLU A 197 7.31 5.25 3.26
CA GLU A 197 5.88 4.93 3.41
C GLU A 197 5.61 4.29 4.79
N VAL A 198 6.39 3.28 5.17
CA VAL A 198 6.19 2.57 6.44
C VAL A 198 6.52 3.47 7.65
N LEU A 199 7.59 4.27 7.61
CA LEU A 199 7.88 5.20 8.70
C LEU A 199 6.84 6.32 8.82
N ALA A 200 6.31 6.81 7.70
CA ALA A 200 5.25 7.82 7.72
C ALA A 200 3.99 7.26 8.38
N ALA A 201 3.62 6.01 8.07
CA ALA A 201 2.50 5.33 8.72
C ALA A 201 2.71 5.16 10.24
N ILE A 202 3.93 4.80 10.67
CA ILE A 202 4.29 4.67 12.09
C ILE A 202 4.24 6.02 12.82
N GLN A 203 4.82 7.09 12.24
CA GLN A 203 4.88 8.42 12.88
C GLN A 203 3.50 9.07 13.04
N ILE A 204 2.57 8.84 12.10
CA ILE A 204 1.18 9.30 12.21
C ILE A 204 0.48 8.68 13.43
N ARG A 205 0.90 7.47 13.84
CA ARG A 205 0.28 6.73 14.94
C ARG A 205 0.87 7.06 16.31
N ILE A 206 2.19 7.29 16.41
CA ILE A 206 2.88 7.66 17.67
C ILE A 206 2.57 9.12 18.06
N GLY A 207 2.24 9.98 17.09
CA GLY A 207 1.90 11.39 17.34
C GLY A 207 0.47 11.65 17.83
N LYS A 208 -0.29 10.64 18.27
CA LYS A 208 -1.71 10.75 18.65
C LYS A 208 -1.98 10.44 20.11
#